data_AF-A0A972AC96-F1
#
_entry.id   AF-A0A972AC96-F1
#
_cell.length_a   1.000
_cell.length_b   1.000
_cell.length_c   1.000
_cell.angle_alpha   90.00
_cell.angle_beta   90.00
_cell.angle_gamma   90.00
#
_symmetry.space_group_name_H-M   'P 1'
#
loop_
_entity.id
_entity.type
_entity.pdbx_description
1 polymer ?
#
loop_
_entity_poly.entity_id
_entity_poly.type
_entity_poly.pdbx_seq_one_letter_code
_entity_poly.pdbx_strand_id
1 'polypeptide(L)' 'CIGEEFVNEVNKTGKIVPEEVAKTIGVSPATIISLALTLHRQGRINIKSLEAEVTDSANQECCGCLKS' A
#
# COMPACT_ATOMS: atom_id res chain seq x y z
N CYS A 1 -9.15 -11.78 -6.47
CA CYS A 1 -9.30 -10.30 -6.47
C CYS A 1 -8.03 -9.62 -5.95
N ILE A 2 -7.75 -8.36 -6.30
CA ILE A 2 -6.51 -7.63 -5.90
C ILE A 2 -6.24 -7.71 -4.38
N GLY A 3 -7.29 -7.60 -3.56
CA GLY A 3 -7.14 -7.70 -2.10
C GLY A 3 -6.73 -9.10 -1.60
N GLU A 4 -7.04 -10.18 -2.31
CA GLU A 4 -6.58 -11.53 -1.97
C GLU A 4 -5.13 -11.74 -2.39
N GLU A 5 -4.75 -11.23 -3.56
CA GLU A 5 -3.37 -11.29 -4.04
C GLU A 5 -2.43 -10.54 -3.09
N PHE A 6 -2.85 -9.37 -2.61
CA PHE A 6 -2.14 -8.64 -1.57
C PHE A 6 -1.99 -9.44 -0.27
N VAL A 7 -3.07 -10.06 0.23
CA VAL A 7 -3.02 -10.87 1.46
C VAL A 7 -2.11 -12.09 1.27
N ASN A 8 -2.12 -12.72 0.10
CA ASN A 8 -1.22 -13.82 -0.22
C ASN A 8 0.25 -13.37 -0.19
N GLU A 9 0.54 -12.17 -0.68
CA GLU A 9 1.89 -11.61 -0.63
C GLU A 9 2.34 -11.34 0.81
N VAL A 10 1.47 -10.73 1.64
CA VAL A 10 1.72 -10.55 3.08
C VAL A 10 2.03 -11.88 3.77
N ASN A 11 1.29 -12.95 3.45
CA ASN A 11 1.50 -14.27 4.04
C ASN A 11 2.84 -14.90 3.61
N LYS A 12 3.32 -14.63 2.40
CA LYS A 12 4.57 -15.20 1.88
C LYS A 12 5.80 -14.51 2.45
N THR A 13 5.80 -13.18 2.48
CA THR A 13 7.02 -12.38 2.75
C THR A 13 6.99 -11.68 4.11
N GLY A 14 5.80 -11.46 4.68
CA GLY A 14 5.61 -10.65 5.89
C GLY A 14 5.94 -9.17 5.72
N LYS A 15 6.40 -8.73 4.54
CA LYS A 15 6.79 -7.35 4.23
C LYS A 15 6.20 -6.94 2.88
N ILE A 16 5.61 -5.76 2.85
CA ILE A 16 5.08 -5.17 1.62
C ILE A 16 5.98 -4.01 1.23
N VAL A 17 6.60 -4.13 0.05
CA VAL A 17 7.29 -3.03 -0.62
C VAL A 17 6.32 -2.47 -1.67
N PRO A 18 5.75 -1.27 -1.47
CA PRO A 18 4.66 -0.79 -2.32
C PRO A 18 4.99 -0.77 -3.81
N GLU A 19 6.22 -0.41 -4.19
CA GLU A 19 6.64 -0.37 -5.60
C GLU A 19 6.68 -1.74 -6.27
N GLU A 20 7.22 -2.75 -5.58
CA GLU A 20 7.34 -4.11 -6.10
C GLU A 20 5.95 -4.75 -6.30
N VAL A 21 5.08 -4.56 -5.31
CA VAL A 21 3.71 -5.07 -5.34
C VAL A 21 2.88 -4.32 -6.38
N ALA A 22 3.03 -2.99 -6.47
CA ALA A 22 2.39 -2.15 -7.49
C ALA A 22 2.71 -2.62 -8.91
N LYS A 23 3.99 -2.91 -9.18
CA LYS A 23 4.46 -3.43 -10.48
C LYS A 23 3.87 -4.80 -10.81
N THR A 24 3.72 -5.65 -9.81
CA THR A 24 3.18 -7.01 -9.98
C THR A 24 1.67 -6.98 -10.27
N ILE A 25 0.93 -6.14 -9.55
CA ILE A 25 -0.53 -6.04 -9.63
C ILE A 25 -1.00 -5.10 -10.76
N GLY A 26 -0.15 -4.18 -11.21
CA GLY A 26 -0.47 -3.21 -12.26
C GLY A 26 -1.22 -1.97 -11.74
N VAL A 27 -0.89 -1.50 -10.54
CA VAL A 27 -1.50 -0.31 -9.91
C VAL A 27 -0.42 0.66 -9.41
N SER A 28 -0.81 1.82 -8.90
CA SER A 28 0.17 2.76 -8.30
C SER A 28 0.62 2.31 -6.90
N PRO A 29 1.83 2.68 -6.45
CA PRO A 29 2.27 2.44 -5.07
C PRO A 29 1.31 3.03 -4.03
N ALA A 30 0.74 4.21 -4.32
CA ALA A 30 -0.27 4.85 -3.47
C ALA A 30 -1.55 4.00 -3.32
N THR A 31 -1.97 3.31 -4.39
CA THR A 31 -3.09 2.36 -4.35
C THR A 31 -2.77 1.18 -3.44
N ILE A 32 -1.54 0.67 -3.46
CA ILE A 32 -1.09 -0.41 -2.58
C ILE A 32 -1.17 0.00 -1.11
N ILE A 33 -0.71 1.21 -0.77
CA ILE A 33 -0.79 1.75 0.60
C ILE A 33 -2.26 1.90 1.03
N SER A 34 -3.11 2.45 0.16
CA SER A 34 -4.55 2.61 0.44
C SER A 34 -5.26 1.27 0.65
N LEU A 35 -4.88 0.25 -0.12
CA LEU A 35 -5.38 -1.11 0.03
C LEU A 35 -4.93 -1.73 1.35
N ALA A 36 -3.65 -1.58 1.73
CA ALA A 36 -3.13 -2.08 2.99
C ALA A 36 -3.92 -1.50 4.18
N LEU A 37 -4.18 -0.19 4.18
CA LEU A 37 -5.00 0.48 5.20
C LEU A 37 -6.44 -0.07 5.23
N THR A 38 -7.03 -0.29 4.05
CA THR A 38 -8.39 -0.84 3.94
C THR A 38 -8.46 -2.25 4.51
N LEU A 39 -7.53 -3.13 4.14
CA LEU A 39 -7.46 -4.51 4.61
C LEU A 39 -7.16 -4.59 6.11
N HIS A 40 -6.36 -3.67 6.64
CA HIS A 40 -6.11 -3.55 8.07
C HIS A 40 -7.40 -3.19 8.83
N ARG A 41 -8.14 -2.18 8.35
CA ARG A 41 -9.44 -1.79 8.93
C ARG A 41 -10.48 -2.92 8.89
N GLN A 42 -10.39 -3.81 7.90
CA GLN A 42 -11.24 -4.99 7.79
C GLN A 42 -10.76 -6.17 8.66
N GLY A 43 -9.65 -6.02 9.40
CA GLY A 43 -9.07 -7.09 10.23
C GLY A 43 -8.40 -8.21 9.43
N ARG A 44 -8.15 -8.01 8.12
CA ARG A 44 -7.56 -9.03 7.24
C ARG A 44 -6.05 -9.09 7.32
N ILE A 45 -5.41 -7.98 7.71
CA ILE A 45 -3.97 -7.89 7.98
C ILE A 45 -3.74 -7.02 9.22
N ASN A 46 -2.56 -7.13 9.82
CA ASN A 46 -2.13 -6.22 10.88
C ASN A 46 -0.88 -5.44 10.45
N ILE A 47 -0.95 -4.11 10.42
CA ILE A 47 0.21 -3.25 10.11
C ILE A 47 1.02 -3.07 11.41
N LYS A 48 2.25 -3.59 11.44
CA LYS A 48 3.09 -3.57 12.65
C LYS A 48 4.14 -2.45 12.66
N SER A 49 4.57 -1.99 11.48
CA SER A 49 5.61 -0.97 11.31
C SER A 49 5.36 -0.21 10.03
N LEU A 50 5.91 1.00 9.96
CA LEU A 50 5.92 1.86 8.79
C LEU A 50 7.36 2.35 8.56
N GLU A 51 7.84 2.22 7.34
CA GLU A 51 9.12 2.79 6.86
C GLU A 51 8.75 3.94 5.91
N ALA A 52 9.43 5.08 6.02
CA ALA A 52 9.17 6.27 5.20
C ALA A 52 10.44 7.10 5.02
N GLU A 53 10.50 7.87 3.94
CA GLU A 53 11.57 8.82 3.63
C GLU A 53 11.02 10.21 3.31
N VAL A 54 11.84 11.24 3.51
CA VAL A 54 11.49 12.63 3.14
C VAL A 54 11.79 12.83 1.65
N THR A 55 10.80 13.30 0.89
CA THR A 55 10.94 13.62 -0.53
C THR A 55 10.92 15.13 -0.79
N ASP A 56 11.23 15.52 -2.02
CA ASP A 56 11.44 16.88 -2.53
C ASP A 56 10.15 17.71 -2.74
N SER A 57 9.19 17.58 -1.82
CA SER A 57 7.97 18.41 -1.71
C SER A 57 7.00 18.35 -2.90
N ALA A 58 7.22 17.50 -3.89
CA ALA A 58 6.25 17.23 -4.94
C ALA A 58 5.03 16.48 -4.34
N ASN A 59 3.82 16.88 -4.73
CA ASN A 59 2.60 16.23 -4.25
C ASN A 59 2.51 14.78 -4.77
N GLN A 60 2.74 13.80 -3.89
CA GLN A 60 2.64 12.35 -4.12
C GLN A 60 1.31 11.77 -3.62
N GLU A 61 0.24 12.57 -3.61
CA GLU A 61 -1.01 12.22 -2.95
C GLU A 61 -1.64 10.91 -3.42
N CYS A 62 -2.13 10.15 -2.44
CA CYS A 62 -2.82 8.89 -2.65
C CYS A 62 -4.29 9.05 -3.10
N CYS A 63 -4.87 10.23 -2.91
CA CYS A 63 -6.22 10.59 -3.31
C CYS A 63 -6.26 12.08 -3.62
N GLY A 64 -6.76 12.47 -4.79
CA GLY A 64 -6.89 13.89 -5.17
C GLY A 64 -7.88 14.71 -4.32
N CYS A 65 -8.40 14.13 -3.25
CA CYS A 65 -9.28 14.76 -2.28
C CYS A 65 -8.55 15.63 -1.23
N LEU A 66 -7.22 15.54 -1.16
CA LEU A 66 -6.39 16.37 -0.28
C LEU A 66 -5.62 17.48 -1.02
N LYS A 67 -5.80 17.59 -2.35
CA LYS A 67 -5.35 18.74 -3.15
C LYS A 67 -6.08 20.00 -2.71
N SER A 68 -5.58 20.63 -1.65
CA SER A 68 -5.86 22.02 -1.27
C SER A 68 -4.97 22.98 -2.04
#